data_AF-G5JGI6-F1
#
_entry.id   AF-G5JGI6-F1
#
_cell.length_a   1.000
_cell.length_b   1.000
_cell.length_c   1.000
_cell.angle_alpha   90.00
_cell.angle_beta   90.00
_cell.angle_gamma   90.00
#
_symmetry.space_group_name_H-M   'P 1'
#
loop_
_entity.id
_entity.type
_entity.pdbx_description
1 polymer ?
#
loop_
_entity_poly.entity_id
_entity_poly.type
_entity_poly.pdbx_seq_one_letter_code
_entity_poly.pdbx_strand_id
1 'polypeptide(L)'
;LIEDRGYSFKNVDIKNDELTEIKAHNARQRRTRKDDHLTNQVKNKVRSKTKNKVKPGYKKKFKQEVDRMKRQERKQFSKQQNRQKRKQNKKG
;
A
#
# COMPACT_ATOMS: atom_id res chain seq x y z
N LEU A 1 11.37 -21.68 40.48
CA LEU A 1 12.17 -21.69 39.24
C LEU A 1 13.32 -20.69 39.34
N ILE A 2 14.33 -20.77 38.47
CA ILE A 2 15.43 -19.78 38.42
C ILE A 2 14.89 -18.39 38.04
N GLU A 3 13.75 -18.33 37.35
CA GLU A 3 13.02 -17.10 37.05
C GLU A 3 12.52 -16.38 38.32
N ASP A 4 12.09 -17.12 39.36
CA ASP A 4 11.65 -16.56 40.64
C ASP A 4 12.80 -15.94 41.46
N ARG A 5 14.05 -16.26 41.08
CA ARG A 5 15.27 -15.69 41.67
C ARG A 5 15.75 -14.42 40.94
N GLY A 6 14.97 -13.91 40.00
CA GLY A 6 15.24 -12.64 39.30
C GLY A 6 16.00 -12.76 37.97
N TYR A 7 16.20 -13.98 37.44
CA TYR A 7 16.85 -14.17 36.14
C TYR A 7 15.82 -14.12 35.01
N SER A 8 16.04 -13.25 34.02
CA SER A 8 15.19 -13.15 32.82
C SER A 8 15.89 -13.74 31.59
N PHE A 9 15.22 -14.65 30.88
CA PHE A 9 15.71 -15.19 29.62
C PHE A 9 15.22 -14.35 28.45
N LYS A 10 16.16 -13.95 27.57
CA LYS A 10 15.85 -13.30 26.29
C LYS A 10 16.04 -14.29 25.15
N ASN A 11 15.08 -14.34 24.24
CA ASN A 11 15.21 -15.14 23.02
C ASN A 11 16.01 -14.34 21.98
N VAL A 12 17.19 -14.85 21.63
CA VAL A 12 18.14 -14.27 20.68
C VAL A 12 18.39 -15.23 19.52
N ASP A 13 18.76 -14.68 18.36
CA ASP A 13 19.03 -15.38 17.10
C ASP A 13 20.38 -14.91 16.54
N ILE A 14 21.15 -15.84 15.95
CA ILE A 14 22.50 -15.55 15.44
C ILE A 14 22.35 -15.01 14.01
N LYS A 15 22.78 -13.77 13.78
CA LYS A 15 22.81 -13.14 12.46
C LYS A 15 24.15 -12.43 12.25
N ASN A 16 24.84 -12.77 11.16
CA ASN A 16 26.15 -12.22 10.81
C ASN A 16 27.15 -12.32 11.98
N ASP A 17 27.21 -13.49 12.61
CA ASP A 17 28.07 -13.78 13.77
C ASP A 17 27.82 -12.91 15.02
N GLU A 18 26.70 -12.18 15.06
CA GLU A 18 26.24 -11.41 16.22
C GLU A 18 24.92 -11.96 16.79
N LEU A 19 24.77 -11.92 18.12
CA LEU A 19 23.52 -12.27 18.80
C LEU A 19 22.53 -11.10 18.69
N THR A 20 21.42 -11.33 17.98
CA THR A 20 20.38 -10.33 17.75
C THR A 20 19.06 -10.74 18.40
N GLU A 21 18.29 -9.80 18.93
CA GLU A 21 16.97 -10.12 19.50
C GLU A 21 15.99 -10.61 18.41
N ILE A 22 15.19 -11.63 18.74
CA ILE A 22 14.20 -12.18 17.81
C ILE A 22 13.12 -11.13 17.51
N LYS A 23 12.84 -10.92 16.21
CA LYS A 23 11.77 -10.01 15.78
C LYS A 23 10.42 -10.52 16.27
N ALA A 24 9.57 -9.60 16.73
CA ALA A 24 8.17 -9.92 17.07
C ALA A 24 7.46 -10.63 15.89
N HIS A 25 6.60 -11.61 16.19
CA HIS A 25 5.80 -12.35 15.21
C HIS A 25 5.05 -11.42 14.23
N ASN A 26 4.57 -10.28 14.72
CA ASN A 26 3.83 -9.28 13.96
C ASN A 26 4.71 -8.29 13.17
N ALA A 27 6.04 -8.45 13.14
CA ALA A 27 6.94 -7.54 12.43
C ALA A 27 6.64 -7.45 10.91
N ARG A 28 5.99 -8.47 10.33
CA ARG A 28 5.59 -8.49 8.92
C ARG A 28 4.25 -7.83 8.62
N GLN A 29 3.48 -7.40 9.64
CA GLN A 29 2.15 -6.77 9.45
C GLN A 29 2.20 -5.50 8.58
N ARG A 30 3.33 -4.78 8.60
CA ARG A 30 3.56 -3.58 7.77
C ARG A 30 3.66 -3.87 6.27
N ARG A 31 3.80 -5.14 5.86
CA ARG A 31 3.83 -5.55 4.43
C ARG A 31 2.44 -5.72 3.82
N THR A 32 1.38 -5.55 4.61
CA THR A 32 0.01 -5.56 4.09
C THR A 32 -0.17 -4.40 3.12
N ARG A 33 -0.85 -4.67 2.00
CA ARG A 33 -1.10 -3.66 0.97
C ARG A 33 -2.16 -2.71 1.51
N LYS A 34 -1.75 -1.53 1.99
CA LYS A 34 -2.67 -0.46 2.37
C LYS A 34 -3.27 0.14 1.10
N ASP A 35 -4.50 -0.25 0.80
CA ASP A 35 -5.28 0.38 -0.26
C ASP A 35 -5.83 1.71 0.26
N ASP A 36 -5.60 2.77 -0.50
CA ASP A 36 -6.13 4.12 -0.22
C ASP A 36 -7.62 4.19 -0.65
N HIS A 37 -8.43 5.05 -0.02
CA HIS A 37 -9.88 5.16 -0.24
C HIS A 37 -10.23 5.37 -1.73
N LEU A 38 -9.45 6.22 -2.41
CA LEU A 38 -9.57 6.46 -3.85
C LEU A 38 -9.34 5.19 -4.67
N THR A 39 -8.44 4.32 -4.22
CA THR A 39 -8.12 3.08 -4.94
C THR A 39 -9.25 2.05 -4.88
N ASN A 40 -10.06 2.05 -3.82
CA ASN A 40 -11.22 1.17 -3.70
C ASN A 40 -12.37 1.65 -4.60
N GLN A 41 -12.61 2.96 -4.66
CA GLN A 41 -13.59 3.54 -5.59
C GLN A 41 -13.25 3.24 -7.06
N VAL A 42 -11.98 3.43 -7.44
CA VAL A 42 -11.47 3.12 -8.77
C VAL A 42 -11.65 1.64 -9.10
N LYS A 43 -11.31 0.73 -8.18
CA LYS A 43 -11.49 -0.72 -8.36
C LYS A 43 -12.95 -1.11 -8.57
N ASN A 44 -13.86 -0.57 -7.77
CA ASN A 44 -15.30 -0.84 -7.88
C ASN A 44 -15.85 -0.36 -9.23
N LYS A 45 -15.39 0.81 -9.69
CA LYS A 45 -15.75 1.37 -11.01
C LYS A 45 -15.24 0.55 -12.19
N VAL A 46 -14.06 -0.07 -12.08
CA VAL A 46 -13.57 -1.00 -13.12
C VAL A 46 -14.37 -2.30 -13.07
N ARG A 47 -14.63 -2.84 -11.87
CA ARG A 47 -15.32 -4.11 -11.68
C ARG A 47 -16.78 -4.05 -12.15
N SER A 48 -17.47 -2.94 -11.96
CA SER A 48 -18.83 -2.74 -12.46
C SER A 48 -18.92 -2.65 -13.98
N LYS A 49 -17.84 -2.24 -14.66
CA LYS A 49 -17.76 -2.18 -16.12
C LYS A 49 -17.40 -3.52 -16.75
N THR A 50 -16.84 -4.45 -15.97
CA THR A 50 -16.44 -5.75 -16.49
C THR A 50 -17.62 -6.69 -16.63
N LYS A 51 -17.63 -7.45 -17.74
CA LYS A 51 -18.70 -8.41 -18.07
C LYS A 51 -18.89 -9.45 -16.96
N ASN A 52 -20.12 -9.93 -16.78
CA ASN A 52 -20.50 -10.96 -15.79
C ASN A 52 -19.66 -12.25 -15.85
N LYS A 53 -19.06 -12.56 -17.01
CA LYS A 53 -18.21 -13.74 -17.21
C LYS A 53 -16.73 -13.36 -17.19
N VAL A 54 -15.99 -13.99 -16.28
CA VAL A 54 -14.53 -13.89 -16.20
C VAL A 54 -13.91 -14.59 -17.40
N LYS A 55 -13.23 -13.83 -18.26
CA LYS A 55 -12.47 -14.35 -19.40
C LYS A 55 -11.04 -14.68 -18.98
N PRO A 56 -10.35 -15.62 -19.66
CA PRO A 56 -8.92 -15.81 -19.45
C PRO A 56 -8.18 -14.47 -19.64
N GLY A 57 -7.22 -14.18 -18.74
CA GLY A 57 -6.52 -12.90 -18.71
C GLY A 57 -7.29 -11.74 -18.06
N TYR A 58 -8.51 -11.95 -17.53
CA TYR A 58 -9.30 -10.94 -16.84
C TYR A 58 -8.52 -10.20 -15.74
N LYS A 59 -7.84 -10.94 -14.86
CA LYS A 59 -7.08 -10.35 -13.74
C LYS A 59 -5.99 -9.38 -14.22
N LYS A 60 -5.33 -9.71 -15.35
CA LYS A 60 -4.30 -8.87 -15.95
C LYS A 60 -4.91 -7.59 -16.53
N LYS A 61 -6.02 -7.71 -17.28
CA LYS A 61 -6.75 -6.56 -17.85
C LYS A 61 -7.32 -5.64 -16.76
N PHE A 62 -7.94 -6.23 -15.73
CA PHE A 62 -8.45 -5.49 -14.58
C PHE A 62 -7.36 -4.67 -13.89
N LYS A 63 -6.19 -5.28 -13.62
CA LYS A 63 -5.05 -4.58 -13.03
C LYS A 63 -4.59 -3.40 -13.91
N GLN A 64 -4.45 -3.63 -15.21
CA GLN A 64 -4.05 -2.58 -16.17
C GLN A 64 -5.04 -1.42 -16.20
N GLU A 65 -6.34 -1.70 -16.16
CA GLU A 65 -7.38 -0.68 -16.20
C GLU A 65 -7.41 0.15 -14.89
N VAL A 66 -7.30 -0.53 -13.74
CA VAL A 66 -7.16 0.14 -12.44
C VAL A 66 -5.91 1.04 -12.41
N ASP A 67 -4.77 0.55 -12.89
CA ASP A 67 -3.53 1.32 -12.93
C ASP A 67 -3.62 2.51 -13.90
N ARG A 68 -4.31 2.35 -15.03
CA ARG A 68 -4.58 3.43 -15.99
C ARG A 68 -5.45 4.53 -15.38
N MET A 69 -6.55 4.17 -14.70
CA MET A 69 -7.43 5.16 -14.04
C MET A 69 -6.69 5.91 -12.93
N LYS A 70 -5.91 5.20 -12.08
CA LYS A 70 -5.07 5.85 -11.06
C LYS A 70 -4.10 6.87 -11.67
N ARG A 71 -3.45 6.53 -12.79
CA ARG A 71 -2.52 7.44 -13.48
C ARG A 71 -3.26 8.67 -14.04
N GLN A 72 -4.47 8.49 -14.58
CA GLN A 72 -5.29 9.59 -15.08
C GLN A 72 -5.72 10.54 -13.97
N GLU A 73 -6.23 10.02 -12.85
CA GLU A 73 -6.64 10.83 -11.69
C GLU A 73 -5.47 11.64 -11.14
N ARG A 74 -4.29 11.01 -10.95
CA ARG A 74 -3.07 11.71 -10.52
C ARG A 74 -2.68 12.84 -11.48
N LYS A 75 -2.77 12.59 -12.79
CA LYS A 75 -2.46 13.61 -13.82
C LYS A 75 -3.45 14.77 -13.77
N GLN A 76 -4.75 14.50 -13.60
CA GLN A 76 -5.76 15.55 -13.52
C GLN A 76 -5.60 16.38 -12.25
N PHE A 77 -5.36 15.74 -11.10
CA PHE A 77 -5.10 16.41 -9.84
C PHE A 77 -3.89 17.35 -9.95
N SER A 78 -2.76 16.85 -10.46
CA SER A 78 -1.56 17.66 -10.70
C SER A 78 -1.83 18.86 -11.61
N LYS A 79 -2.57 18.66 -12.72
CA LYS A 79 -2.97 19.76 -13.62
C LYS A 79 -3.83 20.81 -12.91
N GLN A 80 -4.79 20.37 -12.08
CA GLN A 80 -5.67 21.27 -11.34
C GLN A 80 -4.88 22.09 -10.32
N GLN A 81 -4.00 21.45 -9.55
CA GLN A 81 -3.11 22.13 -8.60
C GLN A 81 -2.24 23.19 -9.29
N ASN A 82 -1.60 22.83 -10.41
CA ASN A 82 -0.79 23.77 -11.19
C ASN A 82 -1.62 24.95 -11.72
N ARG A 83 -2.86 24.71 -12.17
CA ARG A 83 -3.77 25.79 -12.60
C ARG A 83 -4.13 26.72 -11.45
N GLN A 84 -4.43 26.18 -10.27
CA GLN A 84 -4.75 27.00 -9.10
C GLN A 84 -3.54 27.84 -8.66
N LYS A 85 -2.34 27.25 -8.60
CA LYS A 85 -1.10 27.96 -8.30
C LYS A 85 -0.84 29.11 -9.28
N ARG A 86 -1.04 28.88 -10.59
CA ARG A 86 -0.94 29.95 -11.60
C ARG A 86 -1.95 31.06 -11.41
N LYS A 87 -3.18 30.75 -10.99
CA LYS A 87 -4.20 31.77 -10.69
C LYS A 87 -3.84 32.57 -9.45
N GLN A 88 -3.32 31.94 -8.41
CA GLN A 88 -2.85 32.61 -7.19
C GLN A 88 -1.69 33.55 -7.49
N ASN A 89 -0.68 33.10 -8.23
CA ASN A 89 0.48 33.90 -8.64
C ASN A 89 0.15 35.08 -9.58
N LYS A 90 -1.04 35.11 -10.19
CA LYS A 90 -1.51 36.24 -11.02
C LYS A 90 -2.33 37.26 -10.22
N LYS A 91 -2.75 36.90 -9.00
CA LYS A 91 -3.61 37.72 -8.14
C LYS A 91 -2.82 38.45 -7.04
N GLY A 92 -1.63 37.95 -6.71
CA GLY A 92 -0.61 38.71 -5.98
C GLY A 92 0.38 39.30 -6.96
#